data_AF-A0A7W8Z603-F1
#
_entry.id   AF-A0A7W8Z603-F1
#
_cell.length_a   1.000
_cell.length_b   1.000
_cell.length_c   1.000
_cell.angle_alpha   90.00
_cell.angle_beta   90.00
_cell.angle_gamma   90.00
#
_symmetry.space_group_name_H-M   'P 1'
#
loop_
_entity.id
_entity.type
_entity.pdbx_description
1 polymer ?
#
loop_
_entity_poly.entity_id
_entity_poly.type
_entity_poly.pdbx_seq_one_letter_code
_entity_poly.pdbx_strand_id
1 'polypeptide(L)'
;MARLYLAADREFSISEFAAALAHPVSTTQREADRLVGAGLLRERRIGRTRLLQANTEAASYRPLTQLLAVSFGAPAIIGEQFAGIAGIRELVIFGSWAARYHGEPGPQPRDVDLLVIGCPSRGDVYDSAERAEQRIGLSVDPVIRSVSAWESGQDGLVRQIKGSRMFEITHSPRGDDSSAVDPG
;
A
#
# COMPACT_ATOMS: atom_id res chain seq x y z
N MET A 1 12.41 -1.81 1.88
CA MET A 1 12.56 -3.01 1.04
C MET A 1 11.24 -3.48 0.44
N ALA A 2 10.16 -3.56 1.23
CA ALA A 2 8.83 -3.98 0.76
C ALA A 2 8.44 -3.41 -0.61
N ARG A 3 8.58 -2.08 -0.80
CA ARG A 3 8.24 -1.41 -2.08
C ARG A 3 8.97 -1.98 -3.32
N LEU A 4 10.24 -2.40 -3.21
CA LEU A 4 10.99 -2.99 -4.32
C LEU A 4 10.47 -4.38 -4.69
N TYR A 5 10.01 -5.15 -3.71
CA TYR A 5 9.52 -6.51 -3.89
C TYR A 5 8.04 -6.53 -4.30
N LEU A 6 7.24 -5.56 -3.83
CA LEU A 6 5.81 -5.46 -4.14
C LEU A 6 5.53 -4.77 -5.49
N ALA A 7 6.52 -4.10 -6.06
CA ALA A 7 6.50 -3.52 -7.40
C ALA A 7 7.78 -3.93 -8.15
N ALA A 8 7.94 -5.24 -8.37
CA ALA A 8 9.20 -5.82 -8.85
C ALA A 8 9.56 -5.47 -10.30
N ASP A 9 8.60 -4.99 -11.09
CA ASP A 9 8.81 -4.44 -12.43
C ASP A 9 9.37 -3.01 -12.40
N ARG A 10 9.32 -2.34 -11.24
CA ARG A 10 9.78 -0.97 -11.08
C ARG A 10 11.21 -0.89 -10.59
N GLU A 11 11.91 0.10 -11.11
CA GLU A 11 13.23 0.48 -10.65
C GLU A 11 13.15 1.76 -9.82
N PHE A 12 14.00 1.84 -8.81
CA PHE A 12 14.07 3.00 -7.93
C PHE A 12 15.52 3.47 -7.82
N SER A 13 15.72 4.77 -7.93
CA SER A 13 16.99 5.37 -7.55
C SER A 13 17.19 5.31 -6.04
N ILE A 14 18.45 5.36 -5.61
CA ILE A 14 18.80 5.44 -4.19
C ILE A 14 18.11 6.65 -3.53
N SER A 15 18.05 7.79 -4.21
CA SER A 15 17.45 9.02 -3.68
C SER A 15 15.94 8.88 -3.49
N GLU A 16 15.22 8.28 -4.44
CA GLU A 16 13.78 7.98 -4.30
C GLU A 16 13.53 7.03 -3.13
N PHE A 17 14.38 6.00 -2.98
CA PHE A 17 14.24 5.03 -1.90
C PHE A 17 14.58 5.62 -0.53
N ALA A 18 15.58 6.50 -0.44
CA ALA A 18 15.94 7.22 0.79
C ALA A 18 14.81 8.16 1.21
N ALA A 19 14.24 8.92 0.26
CA ALA A 19 13.12 9.82 0.50
C ALA A 19 11.88 9.04 1.01
N ALA A 20 11.55 7.92 0.37
CA ALA A 20 10.40 7.09 0.76
C ALA A 20 10.53 6.48 2.17
N LEU A 21 11.75 6.28 2.67
CA LEU A 21 12.01 5.71 4.00
C LEU A 21 12.35 6.77 5.05
N ALA A 22 12.34 8.06 4.70
CA ALA A 22 12.82 9.16 5.54
C ALA A 22 14.22 8.90 6.17
N HIS A 23 15.09 8.18 5.45
CA HIS A 23 16.43 7.83 5.92
C HIS A 23 17.51 8.65 5.20
N PRO A 24 18.67 8.90 5.84
CA PRO A 24 19.82 9.50 5.17
C PRO A 24 20.29 8.64 3.99
N VAL A 25 20.60 9.30 2.86
CA VAL A 25 21.06 8.65 1.62
C VAL A 25 22.25 7.70 1.86
N SER A 26 23.20 8.07 2.71
CA SER A 26 24.40 7.26 3.02
C SER A 26 24.06 5.95 3.75
N THR A 27 23.05 5.95 4.60
CA THR A 27 22.55 4.73 5.27
C THR A 27 21.81 3.85 4.26
N THR A 28 20.97 4.46 3.43
CA THR A 28 20.26 3.76 2.36
C THR A 28 21.22 3.11 1.36
N GLN A 29 22.33 3.78 1.01
CA GLN A 29 23.37 3.23 0.15
C GLN A 29 24.02 1.98 0.75
N ARG A 30 24.47 2.03 2.01
CA ARG A 30 25.06 0.86 2.68
C ARG A 30 24.12 -0.33 2.70
N GLU A 31 22.84 -0.08 2.98
CA GLU A 31 21.85 -1.16 3.01
C GLU A 31 21.57 -1.70 1.60
N ALA A 32 21.47 -0.84 0.59
CA ALA A 32 21.37 -1.25 -0.80
C ALA A 32 22.56 -2.13 -1.23
N ASP A 33 23.78 -1.74 -0.87
CA ASP A 33 25.00 -2.50 -1.18
C ASP A 33 24.98 -3.89 -0.55
N ARG A 34 24.53 -4.00 0.70
CA ARG A 34 24.36 -5.29 1.38
C ARG A 34 23.35 -6.18 0.68
N LEU A 35 22.21 -5.62 0.27
CA LEU A 35 21.15 -6.37 -0.38
C LEU A 35 21.52 -6.80 -1.81
N VAL A 36 22.26 -5.97 -2.54
CA VAL A 36 22.83 -6.34 -3.84
C VAL A 36 23.91 -7.43 -3.65
N GLY A 37 24.80 -7.27 -2.68
CA GLY A 37 25.83 -8.26 -2.36
C GLY A 37 25.26 -9.62 -1.91
N ALA A 38 24.10 -9.61 -1.25
CA ALA A 38 23.35 -10.81 -0.88
C ALA A 38 22.50 -11.39 -2.03
N GLY A 39 22.52 -10.77 -3.21
CA GLY A 39 21.72 -11.19 -4.37
C GLY A 39 20.21 -10.96 -4.22
N LEU A 40 19.76 -10.18 -3.23
CA LEU A 40 18.36 -9.87 -3.00
C LEU A 40 17.86 -8.73 -3.89
N LEU A 41 18.75 -7.84 -4.31
CA LEU A 41 18.47 -6.78 -5.28
C LEU A 41 19.41 -6.88 -6.48
N ARG A 42 18.94 -6.40 -7.63
CA ARG A 42 19.77 -6.09 -8.79
C ARG A 42 20.02 -4.60 -8.86
N GLU A 43 21.14 -4.25 -9.50
CA GLU A 43 21.44 -2.86 -9.82
C GLU A 43 21.78 -2.70 -11.30
N ARG A 44 21.45 -1.53 -11.83
CA ARG A 44 22.02 -1.04 -13.09
C ARG A 44 22.25 0.47 -13.02
N ARG A 45 23.01 0.99 -13.97
CA ARG A 45 23.30 2.43 -14.06
C ARG A 45 22.73 3.02 -15.34
N ILE A 46 22.07 4.16 -15.22
CA ILE A 46 21.77 5.06 -16.33
C ILE A 46 22.55 6.35 -16.08
N GLY A 47 23.57 6.62 -16.89
CA GLY A 47 24.48 7.73 -16.67
C GLY A 47 25.13 7.64 -15.28
N ARG A 48 24.85 8.64 -14.43
CA ARG A 48 25.34 8.70 -13.04
C ARG A 48 24.35 8.11 -12.02
N THR A 49 23.13 7.81 -12.44
CA THR A 49 22.07 7.33 -11.56
C THR A 49 22.16 5.82 -11.40
N ARG A 50 22.23 5.37 -10.15
CA ARG A 50 22.13 3.96 -9.77
C ARG A 50 20.66 3.62 -9.52
N LEU A 51 20.17 2.60 -10.21
CA LEU A 51 18.81 2.10 -10.13
C LEU A 51 18.83 0.71 -9.50
N LEU A 52 17.89 0.47 -8.60
CA LEU A 52 17.72 -0.79 -7.88
C LEU A 52 16.38 -1.43 -8.24
N GLN A 53 16.38 -2.75 -8.30
CA GLN A 53 15.19 -3.59 -8.52
C GLN A 53 15.27 -4.84 -7.67
N ALA A 54 14.13 -5.45 -7.31
CA ALA A 54 14.14 -6.79 -6.73
C ALA A 54 14.76 -7.81 -7.69
N ASN A 55 15.57 -8.73 -7.17
CA ASN A 55 16.09 -9.84 -7.97
C ASN A 55 15.03 -10.94 -8.09
N THR A 56 14.19 -10.87 -9.11
CA THR A 56 13.07 -11.81 -9.32
C THR A 56 13.50 -13.25 -9.64
N GLU A 57 14.76 -13.45 -10.06
CA GLU A 57 15.35 -14.76 -10.33
C GLU A 57 15.93 -15.42 -9.07
N ALA A 58 16.05 -14.69 -7.95
CA ALA A 58 16.54 -15.28 -6.70
C ALA A 58 15.53 -16.28 -6.13
N ALA A 59 16.00 -17.43 -5.62
CA ALA A 59 15.13 -18.42 -4.98
C ALA A 59 14.35 -17.86 -3.78
N SER A 60 14.92 -16.87 -3.08
CA SER A 60 14.29 -16.19 -1.95
C SER A 60 13.22 -15.18 -2.36
N TYR A 61 13.12 -14.82 -3.64
CA TYR A 61 12.24 -13.75 -4.10
C TYR A 61 10.77 -14.01 -3.74
N ARG A 62 10.23 -15.18 -4.10
CA ARG A 62 8.83 -15.52 -3.82
C ARG A 62 8.52 -15.57 -2.31
N PRO A 63 9.25 -16.33 -1.47
CA PRO A 63 9.01 -16.35 -0.03
C PRO A 63 9.10 -14.98 0.64
N LEU A 64 10.09 -14.16 0.26
CA LEU A 64 10.24 -12.81 0.81
C LEU A 64 9.10 -11.89 0.37
N THR A 65 8.72 -11.95 -0.92
CA THR A 65 7.60 -11.15 -1.44
C THR A 65 6.31 -11.48 -0.69
N GLN A 66 6.02 -12.76 -0.47
CA GLN A 66 4.83 -13.20 0.26
C GLN A 66 4.84 -12.72 1.71
N LEU A 67 5.97 -12.84 2.40
CA LEU A 67 6.12 -12.35 3.77
C LEU A 67 5.92 -10.83 3.85
N LEU A 68 6.52 -10.09 2.93
CA LEU A 68 6.42 -8.63 2.84
C LEU A 68 4.99 -8.20 2.48
N ALA A 69 4.30 -8.94 1.61
CA ALA A 69 2.91 -8.67 1.23
C ALA A 69 1.98 -8.76 2.45
N VAL A 70 2.09 -9.84 3.22
CA VAL A 70 1.30 -10.05 4.43
C VAL A 70 1.62 -9.02 5.51
N SER A 71 2.91 -8.72 5.73
CA SER A 71 3.34 -7.92 6.88
C SER A 71 3.30 -6.41 6.65
N PHE A 72 3.53 -5.96 5.41
CA PHE A 72 3.70 -4.54 5.08
C PHE A 72 3.04 -4.13 3.77
N GLY A 73 2.51 -5.08 3.00
CA GLY A 73 2.09 -4.84 1.63
C GLY A 73 0.66 -4.36 1.47
N ALA A 74 -0.20 -4.58 2.47
CA ALA A 74 -1.62 -4.26 2.35
C ALA A 74 -1.87 -2.79 1.93
N PRO A 75 -1.26 -1.74 2.53
CA PRO A 75 -1.49 -0.36 2.13
C PRO A 75 -1.10 -0.08 0.67
N ALA A 76 0.03 -0.61 0.22
CA ALA A 76 0.52 -0.40 -1.13
C ALA A 76 -0.34 -1.13 -2.16
N ILE A 77 -0.69 -2.39 -1.88
CA ILE A 77 -1.51 -3.22 -2.77
C ILE A 77 -2.94 -2.67 -2.84
N ILE A 78 -3.56 -2.36 -1.70
CA ILE A 78 -4.91 -1.79 -1.66
C ILE A 78 -4.93 -0.42 -2.35
N GLY A 79 -3.96 0.45 -2.07
CA GLY A 79 -3.85 1.75 -2.75
C GLY A 79 -3.76 1.61 -4.28
N GLU A 80 -3.06 0.60 -4.78
CA GLU A 80 -2.97 0.31 -6.21
C GLU A 80 -4.28 -0.29 -6.78
N GLN A 81 -4.88 -1.28 -6.10
CA GLN A 81 -6.08 -1.97 -6.59
C GLN A 81 -7.34 -1.09 -6.55
N PHE A 82 -7.40 -0.15 -5.61
CA PHE A 82 -8.51 0.79 -5.47
C PHE A 82 -8.27 2.11 -6.20
N ALA A 83 -7.09 2.27 -6.83
CA ALA A 83 -6.76 3.47 -7.58
C ALA A 83 -7.74 3.70 -8.73
N GLY A 84 -8.39 4.87 -8.73
CA GLY A 84 -9.25 5.31 -9.82
C GLY A 84 -10.67 4.74 -9.79
N ILE A 85 -11.09 4.09 -8.70
CA ILE A 85 -12.51 3.81 -8.45
C ILE A 85 -13.21 5.13 -8.10
N ALA A 86 -14.23 5.49 -8.89
CA ALA A 86 -15.00 6.70 -8.68
C ALA A 86 -15.79 6.64 -7.36
N GLY A 87 -15.96 7.78 -6.70
CA GLY A 87 -16.75 7.89 -5.47
C GLY A 87 -16.03 7.44 -4.20
N ILE A 88 -14.81 6.89 -4.27
CA ILE A 88 -13.95 6.68 -3.09
C ILE A 88 -13.34 8.02 -2.66
N ARG A 89 -13.51 8.35 -1.38
CA ARG A 89 -12.92 9.52 -0.74
C ARG A 89 -11.71 9.16 0.08
N GLU A 90 -11.85 8.14 0.92
CA GLU A 90 -10.80 7.67 1.81
C GLU A 90 -10.84 6.14 1.91
N LEU A 91 -9.66 5.56 2.15
CA LEU A 91 -9.47 4.13 2.40
C LEU A 91 -8.73 3.98 3.72
N VAL A 92 -9.27 3.18 4.62
CA VAL A 92 -8.71 3.00 5.96
C VAL A 92 -8.63 1.51 6.26
N ILE A 93 -7.42 1.00 6.48
CA ILE A 93 -7.24 -0.34 7.07
C ILE A 93 -7.37 -0.19 8.57
N PHE A 94 -8.12 -1.08 9.22
CA PHE A 94 -8.28 -1.08 10.67
C PHE A 94 -8.09 -2.47 11.26
N GLY A 95 -8.34 -2.61 12.56
CA GLY A 95 -8.37 -3.91 13.22
C GLY A 95 -6.98 -4.52 13.43
N SER A 96 -6.93 -5.85 13.38
CA SER A 96 -5.77 -6.61 13.84
C SER A 96 -4.53 -6.38 12.96
N TRP A 97 -4.72 -6.24 11.64
CA TRP A 97 -3.64 -5.94 10.71
C TRP A 97 -3.01 -4.57 11.00
N ALA A 98 -3.82 -3.52 11.14
CA ALA A 98 -3.33 -2.18 11.45
C ALA A 98 -2.60 -2.15 12.81
N ALA A 99 -3.12 -2.86 13.82
CA ALA A 99 -2.46 -2.97 15.12
C ALA A 99 -1.06 -3.62 15.02
N ARG A 100 -0.92 -4.72 14.24
CA ARG A 100 0.38 -5.37 14.01
C ARG A 100 1.34 -4.46 13.23
N TYR A 101 0.84 -3.75 12.23
CA TYR A 101 1.64 -2.80 11.46
C TYR A 101 2.24 -1.69 12.33
N HIS A 102 1.46 -1.19 13.31
CA HIS A 102 1.91 -0.21 14.30
C HIS A 102 2.73 -0.79 15.45
N GLY A 103 3.10 -2.08 15.39
CA GLY A 103 3.98 -2.72 16.36
C GLY A 103 3.31 -3.19 17.65
N GLU A 104 1.97 -3.21 17.71
CA GLU A 104 1.28 -3.75 18.88
C GLU A 104 1.45 -5.28 18.94
N PRO A 105 1.86 -5.87 20.07
CA PRO A 105 1.98 -7.31 20.22
C PRO A 105 0.64 -8.04 20.02
N GLY A 106 0.69 -9.27 19.51
CA GLY A 106 -0.47 -10.15 19.40
C GLY A 106 -0.29 -11.20 18.31
N PRO A 107 -1.30 -12.05 18.07
CA PRO A 107 -1.25 -13.06 17.02
C PRO A 107 -1.16 -12.42 15.63
N GLN A 108 -0.74 -13.22 14.64
CA GLN A 108 -0.77 -12.79 13.24
C GLN A 108 -2.21 -12.43 12.82
N PRO A 109 -2.39 -11.39 12.00
CA PRO A 109 -3.69 -11.04 11.43
C PRO A 109 -4.18 -12.19 10.55
N ARG A 110 -5.49 -12.41 10.51
CA ARG A 110 -6.12 -13.41 9.63
C ARG A 110 -6.67 -12.80 8.34
N ASP A 111 -6.90 -11.50 8.38
CA ASP A 111 -7.63 -10.70 7.41
C ASP A 111 -7.06 -9.28 7.39
N VAL A 112 -7.47 -8.53 6.38
CA VAL A 112 -7.29 -7.09 6.28
C VAL A 112 -8.68 -6.45 6.26
N ASP A 113 -9.09 -5.90 7.39
CA ASP A 113 -10.33 -5.13 7.50
C ASP A 113 -10.18 -3.78 6.78
N LEU A 114 -10.98 -3.54 5.75
CA LEU A 114 -10.89 -2.33 4.93
C LEU A 114 -12.18 -1.50 5.02
N LEU A 115 -12.08 -0.28 5.52
CA LEU A 115 -13.15 0.70 5.45
C LEU A 115 -12.97 1.54 4.18
N VAL A 116 -14.00 1.54 3.34
CA VAL A 116 -14.10 2.37 2.14
C VAL A 116 -15.09 3.49 2.40
N ILE A 117 -14.61 4.73 2.41
CA ILE A 117 -15.43 5.91 2.70
C ILE A 117 -15.78 6.60 1.39
N GLY A 118 -17.08 6.82 1.16
CA GLY A 118 -17.60 7.48 -0.03
C GLY A 118 -18.88 6.83 -0.57
N CYS A 119 -19.08 6.91 -1.87
CA CYS A 119 -20.20 6.31 -2.59
C CYS A 119 -19.76 5.54 -3.85
N PRO A 120 -18.77 4.63 -3.77
CA PRO A 120 -18.33 3.85 -4.92
C PRO A 120 -19.36 2.79 -5.33
N SER A 121 -19.19 2.27 -6.54
CA SER A 121 -19.82 1.02 -6.97
C SER A 121 -19.42 -0.12 -6.04
N ARG A 122 -20.40 -0.89 -5.56
CA ARG A 122 -20.14 -2.07 -4.72
C ARG A 122 -19.36 -3.13 -5.49
N GLY A 123 -19.69 -3.34 -6.76
CA GLY A 123 -18.99 -4.32 -7.61
C GLY A 123 -17.50 -4.01 -7.69
N ASP A 124 -17.16 -2.77 -8.05
CA ASP A 124 -15.78 -2.32 -8.19
C ASP A 124 -14.98 -2.48 -6.87
N VAL A 125 -15.61 -2.22 -5.73
CA VAL A 125 -15.00 -2.40 -4.40
C VAL A 125 -14.69 -3.87 -4.12
N TYR A 126 -15.65 -4.77 -4.34
CA TYR A 126 -15.46 -6.20 -4.09
C TYR A 126 -14.47 -6.83 -5.09
N ASP A 127 -14.55 -6.47 -6.37
CA ASP A 127 -13.60 -6.94 -7.40
C ASP A 127 -12.17 -6.49 -7.09
N SER A 128 -11.97 -5.25 -6.63
CA SER A 128 -10.67 -4.77 -6.20
C SER A 128 -10.18 -5.38 -4.89
N ALA A 129 -11.08 -5.70 -3.95
CA ALA A 129 -10.73 -6.44 -2.74
C ALA A 129 -10.26 -7.87 -3.07
N GLU A 130 -10.93 -8.58 -3.97
CA GLU A 130 -10.53 -9.93 -4.41
C GLU A 130 -9.14 -9.91 -5.06
N ARG A 131 -8.87 -8.95 -5.94
CA ARG A 131 -7.52 -8.79 -6.53
C ARG A 131 -6.46 -8.45 -5.48
N ALA A 132 -6.82 -7.68 -4.46
CA ALA A 132 -5.91 -7.36 -3.36
C ALA A 132 -5.64 -8.61 -2.49
N GLU A 133 -6.65 -9.40 -2.17
CA GLU A 133 -6.53 -10.67 -1.44
C GLU A 133 -5.56 -11.61 -2.14
N GLN A 134 -5.71 -11.80 -3.46
CA GLN A 134 -4.82 -12.67 -4.25
C GLN A 134 -3.35 -12.24 -4.16
N ARG A 135 -3.08 -10.93 -4.03
CA ARG A 135 -1.71 -10.39 -3.93
C ARG A 135 -1.17 -10.37 -2.50
N ILE A 136 -2.03 -10.14 -1.52
CA ILE A 136 -1.64 -10.08 -0.09
C ILE A 136 -1.49 -11.49 0.47
N GLY A 137 -2.35 -12.43 0.07
CA GLY A 137 -2.44 -13.77 0.63
C GLY A 137 -3.24 -13.84 1.94
N LEU A 138 -4.06 -12.82 2.22
CA LEU A 138 -5.03 -12.75 3.32
C LEU A 138 -6.36 -12.22 2.77
N SER A 139 -7.47 -12.66 3.38
CA SER A 139 -8.82 -12.11 3.09
C SER A 139 -8.79 -10.59 3.20
N VAL A 140 -9.41 -9.90 2.26
CA VAL A 140 -9.60 -8.44 2.31
C VAL A 140 -11.09 -8.19 2.44
N ASP A 141 -11.50 -7.65 3.58
CA ASP A 141 -12.92 -7.57 3.96
C ASP A 141 -13.38 -6.09 3.89
N PRO A 142 -13.93 -5.63 2.75
CA PRO A 142 -14.34 -4.24 2.60
C PRO A 142 -15.69 -3.96 3.23
N VAL A 143 -15.78 -2.83 3.93
CA VAL A 143 -17.02 -2.24 4.41
C VAL A 143 -17.16 -0.82 3.86
N ILE A 144 -18.27 -0.52 3.20
CA ILE A 144 -18.52 0.80 2.61
C ILE A 144 -19.32 1.67 3.56
N ARG A 145 -18.91 2.93 3.73
CA ARG A 145 -19.65 3.97 4.47
C ARG A 145 -19.67 5.29 3.72
N SER A 146 -20.77 6.03 3.81
CA SER A 146 -20.81 7.40 3.29
C SER A 146 -19.91 8.31 4.11
N VAL A 147 -19.48 9.42 3.50
CA VAL A 147 -18.73 10.48 4.20
C VAL A 147 -19.51 10.98 5.42
N SER A 148 -20.81 11.21 5.29
CA SER A 148 -21.67 11.66 6.39
C SER A 148 -21.76 10.65 7.55
N ALA A 149 -21.81 9.36 7.25
CA ALA A 149 -21.82 8.31 8.27
C ALA A 149 -20.46 8.24 8.99
N TRP A 150 -19.36 8.41 8.25
CA TRP A 150 -18.01 8.49 8.81
C TRP A 150 -17.85 9.70 9.73
N GLU A 151 -18.29 10.88 9.31
CA GLU A 151 -18.15 12.13 10.08
C GLU A 151 -19.02 12.14 11.34
N SER A 152 -20.30 11.79 11.20
CA SER A 152 -21.28 11.88 12.30
C SER A 152 -20.97 10.98 13.50
N GLY A 153 -20.26 9.86 13.29
CA GLY A 153 -19.91 8.91 14.35
C GLY A 153 -21.12 8.25 15.01
N GLN A 154 -22.32 8.35 14.43
CA GLN A 154 -23.53 7.75 15.00
C GLN A 154 -23.61 6.24 14.72
N ASP A 155 -22.89 5.74 13.71
CA ASP A 155 -22.75 4.31 13.44
C ASP A 155 -21.81 3.65 14.48
N GLY A 156 -22.27 2.55 15.08
CA GLY A 156 -21.51 1.79 16.08
C GLY A 156 -20.19 1.24 15.55
N LEU A 157 -20.15 0.80 14.29
CA LEU A 157 -18.93 0.35 13.64
C LEU A 157 -17.95 1.52 13.44
N VAL A 158 -18.43 2.68 13.02
CA VAL A 158 -17.58 3.88 12.85
C VAL A 158 -16.94 4.28 14.19
N ARG A 159 -17.68 4.24 15.29
CA ARG A 159 -17.12 4.50 16.63
C ARG A 159 -16.06 3.49 17.02
N GLN A 160 -16.31 2.20 16.76
CA GLN A 160 -15.34 1.14 17.01
C GLN A 160 -14.05 1.36 16.20
N ILE A 161 -14.17 1.66 14.91
CA ILE A 161 -13.03 1.90 14.02
C ILE A 161 -12.22 3.11 14.50
N LYS A 162 -12.89 4.24 14.79
CA LYS A 162 -12.22 5.46 15.29
C LYS A 162 -11.54 5.26 16.66
N GLY A 163 -12.00 4.30 17.45
CA GLY A 163 -11.37 3.91 18.72
C GLY A 163 -10.25 2.88 18.58
N SER A 164 -10.01 2.36 17.38
CA SER A 164 -9.04 1.29 17.10
C SER A 164 -7.77 1.81 16.43
N ARG A 165 -6.78 0.93 16.22
CA ARG A 165 -5.65 1.24 15.34
C ARG A 165 -6.11 1.23 13.90
N MET A 166 -5.69 2.28 13.18
CA MET A 166 -5.99 2.46 11.78
C MET A 166 -4.75 2.86 10.99
N PHE A 167 -4.77 2.55 9.70
CA PHE A 167 -3.80 3.00 8.72
C PHE A 167 -4.58 3.63 7.57
N GLU A 168 -4.43 4.93 7.40
CA GLU A 168 -5.02 5.67 6.28
C GLU A 168 -4.16 5.46 5.03
N ILE A 169 -4.79 5.01 3.95
CA ILE A 169 -4.13 4.87 2.66
C ILE A 169 -4.34 6.18 1.91
N THR A 170 -3.24 6.85 1.56
CA THR A 170 -3.28 8.03 0.70
C THR A 170 -3.83 7.65 -0.66
N HIS A 171 -5.12 7.91 -0.88
CA HIS A 171 -5.78 7.75 -2.16
C HIS A 171 -5.69 9.09 -2.90
N SER A 172 -4.95 9.12 -4.01
CA SER A 172 -5.05 10.25 -4.94
C SER A 172 -6.30 10.03 -5.79
N PRO A 173 -7.32 10.91 -5.73
CA PRO A 173 -8.36 10.89 -6.73
C PRO A 173 -7.69 11.01 -8.11
N ARG A 174 -8.11 10.18 -9.09
CA ARG A 174 -7.73 10.44 -10.49
C ARG A 174 -8.08 11.90 -10.76
N GLY A 175 -7.09 12.68 -11.18
CA GLY A 175 -7.26 14.10 -11.44
C GLY A 175 -8.51 14.30 -12.28
N ASP A 176 -9.39 15.20 -11.82
CA ASP A 176 -10.40 15.76 -12.68
C ASP A 176 -9.66 16.33 -13.89
N ASP A 177 -9.84 15.71 -15.05
CA ASP A 177 -9.55 16.33 -16.32
C ASP A 177 -10.60 17.43 -16.50
N SER A 178 -10.41 18.55 -15.79
CA SER A 178 -11.11 19.79 -16.04
C SER A 178 -10.52 20.42 -17.29
N SER A 179 -10.73 19.76 -18.43
CA SER A 179 -10.80 20.43 -19.72
C SER A 179 -12.15 21.15 -19.79
N ALA A 180 -12.18 22.41 -19.36
CA ALA A 180 -13.28 23.31 -19.69
C ALA A 180 -12.81 24.76 -19.75
N VAL A 181 -12.56 25.17 -20.99
CA VAL A 181 -12.94 26.45 -21.62
C VAL A 181 -12.26 27.71 -21.09
N ASP A 182 -11.27 28.16 -21.86
CA ASP A 182 -10.89 29.56 -21.98
C ASP A 182 -11.91 30.26 -22.91
N PRO A 183 -12.73 31.22 -22.45
CA PRO A 183 -13.43 32.11 -23.35
C PRO A 183 -12.53 33.32 -23.61
N GLY A 184 -12.22 33.54 -24.89
CA GLY A 184 -11.45 34.69 -25.36
C GLY A 184 -12.11 36.04 -25.14
#